data_AF-A0A9P0D142-F1
#
_entry.id   AF-A0A9P0D142-F1
#
_cell.length_a   1.000
_cell.length_b   1.000
_cell.length_c   1.000
_cell.angle_alpha   90.00
_cell.angle_beta   90.00
_cell.angle_gamma   90.00
#
_symmetry.space_group_name_H-M   'P 1'
#
loop_
_entity.id
_entity.type
_entity.pdbx_description
1 polymer ?
#
loop_
_entity_poly.entity_id
_entity_poly.type
_entity_poly.pdbx_seq_one_letter_code
_entity_poly.pdbx_strand_id
1 'polypeptide(L)'
;MYMFALMKYPKIKSITHKYLITGHTQNEGDAVHSTIEKAIKKNLRSGPIYVPSQYALIIRSAKKRGKPFNVNEMSFKDFFLMKNLAEDIGFNTKNLKTSEIKIFKVIQGESTKVFYKNFQTISIKKAYKCRPKIKENKKRDLLSLVESNHIPNFYGTFYINL
;
A
#
# COMPACT_ATOMS: atom_id res chain seq x y z
N MET A 1 -28.64 19.02 15.95
CA MET A 1 -27.65 19.11 17.04
C MET A 1 -26.68 20.30 16.88
N TYR A 2 -25.69 20.24 15.97
CA TYR A 2 -24.70 21.33 15.76
C TYR A 2 -25.31 22.73 15.62
N MET A 3 -26.43 22.83 14.91
CA MET A 3 -27.22 24.05 14.68
C MET A 3 -27.76 24.67 15.97
N PHE A 4 -28.34 23.84 16.85
CA PHE A 4 -28.86 24.27 18.16
C PHE A 4 -27.74 24.78 19.08
N ALA A 5 -26.55 24.16 19.02
CA ALA A 5 -25.38 24.62 19.78
C ALA A 5 -24.91 26.02 19.33
N LEU A 6 -24.93 26.31 18.02
CA LEU A 6 -24.57 27.62 17.47
C LEU A 6 -25.63 28.69 17.76
N MET A 7 -26.89 28.31 17.95
CA MET A 7 -27.95 29.25 18.37
C MET A 7 -27.91 29.56 19.87
N LYS A 8 -27.61 28.57 20.72
CA LYS A 8 -27.61 28.72 22.18
C LYS A 8 -26.36 29.43 22.73
N TYR A 9 -25.23 29.42 22.01
CA TYR A 9 -23.95 29.94 22.50
C TYR A 9 -23.32 30.98 21.55
N PRO A 10 -23.50 32.30 21.81
CA PRO A 10 -23.02 33.39 20.93
C PRO A 10 -21.51 33.46 20.69
N LYS A 11 -20.70 32.73 21.48
CA LYS A 11 -19.23 32.73 21.37
C LYS A 11 -18.67 31.69 20.38
N ILE A 12 -19.48 30.73 19.92
CA ILE A 12 -19.03 29.61 19.06
C ILE A 12 -19.39 29.92 17.60
N LYS A 13 -18.39 30.27 16.78
CA LYS A 13 -18.62 30.74 15.39
C LYS A 13 -18.85 29.62 14.35
N SER A 14 -18.23 28.44 14.49
CA SER A 14 -18.46 27.29 13.58
C SER A 14 -17.96 25.95 14.15
N ILE A 15 -18.44 24.81 13.61
CA ILE A 15 -18.08 23.42 14.00
C ILE A 15 -17.80 22.60 12.72
N THR A 16 -16.75 21.76 12.65
CA THR A 16 -16.26 21.05 11.43
C THR A 16 -15.97 19.55 11.68
N HIS A 17 -16.20 18.67 10.69
CA HIS A 17 -16.03 17.18 10.74
C HIS A 17 -15.76 16.67 9.27
N LYS A 18 -14.51 16.61 8.73
CA LYS A 18 -14.13 16.41 7.26
C LYS A 18 -13.84 14.96 6.71
N TYR A 19 -14.11 14.57 5.44
CA TYR A 19 -13.86 13.20 4.85
C TYR A 19 -13.13 13.13 3.47
N LEU A 20 -13.46 12.15 2.58
CA LEU A 20 -12.59 11.63 1.51
C LEU A 20 -13.30 11.40 0.14
N ILE A 21 -12.82 12.05 -0.94
CA ILE A 21 -13.47 12.10 -2.27
C ILE A 21 -12.75 11.24 -3.32
N THR A 22 -13.53 10.58 -4.19
CA THR A 22 -13.09 9.95 -5.46
C THR A 22 -12.73 11.04 -6.49
N GLY A 23 -11.50 11.04 -7.03
CA GLY A 23 -11.08 12.01 -8.04
C GLY A 23 -9.77 12.77 -7.75
N HIS A 24 -9.10 12.51 -6.62
CA HIS A 24 -7.71 12.93 -6.43
C HIS A 24 -6.75 11.99 -7.20
N THR A 25 -6.87 12.04 -8.53
CA THR A 25 -6.37 11.03 -9.48
C THR A 25 -4.99 11.28 -10.07
N GLN A 26 -4.29 12.34 -9.64
CA GLN A 26 -2.84 12.39 -9.76
C GLN A 26 -2.24 12.21 -8.38
N ASN A 27 -1.75 11.00 -8.12
CA ASN A 27 -0.87 10.74 -7.00
C ASN A 27 0.54 11.20 -7.40
N GLU A 28 1.29 11.85 -6.49
CA GLU A 28 2.71 12.16 -6.74
C GLU A 28 3.52 10.88 -7.03
N GLY A 29 3.05 9.74 -6.51
CA GLY A 29 3.53 8.41 -6.86
C GLY A 29 3.46 8.06 -8.35
N ASP A 30 2.52 8.60 -9.14
CA ASP A 30 2.34 8.22 -10.55
C ASP A 30 3.53 8.66 -11.42
N ALA A 31 4.12 9.81 -11.10
CA ALA A 31 5.35 10.29 -11.73
C ALA A 31 6.57 9.41 -11.36
N VAL A 32 6.61 8.91 -10.11
CA VAL A 32 7.63 7.98 -9.62
C VAL A 32 7.50 6.62 -10.31
N HIS A 33 6.28 6.05 -10.34
CA HIS A 33 5.97 4.80 -11.03
C HIS A 33 6.32 4.88 -12.53
N SER A 34 5.90 5.94 -13.22
CA SER A 34 6.23 6.17 -14.64
C SER A 34 7.73 6.25 -14.90
N THR A 35 8.51 6.82 -13.97
CA THR A 35 9.96 6.93 -14.08
C THR A 35 10.63 5.57 -13.86
N ILE A 36 10.19 4.82 -12.85
CA ILE A 36 10.66 3.46 -12.54
C ILE A 36 10.37 2.51 -13.70
N GLU A 37 9.15 2.52 -14.24
CA GLU A 37 8.75 1.65 -15.33
C GLU A 37 9.58 1.89 -16.59
N LYS A 38 9.82 3.17 -16.95
CA LYS A 38 10.72 3.55 -18.06
C LYS A 38 12.17 3.08 -17.81
N ALA A 39 12.66 3.14 -16.58
CA ALA A 39 13.99 2.64 -16.22
C ALA A 39 14.08 1.11 -16.33
N ILE A 40 13.10 0.36 -15.82
CA ILE A 40 13.02 -1.10 -15.94
C ILE A 40 12.94 -1.51 -17.42
N LYS A 41 12.03 -0.91 -18.20
CA LYS A 41 11.91 -1.15 -19.65
C LYS A 41 13.19 -0.83 -20.41
N LYS A 42 13.97 0.18 -20.00
CA LYS A 42 15.29 0.45 -20.60
C LYS A 42 16.30 -0.64 -20.25
N ASN A 43 16.40 -1.06 -18.98
CA ASN A 43 17.34 -2.11 -18.56
C ASN A 43 17.04 -3.43 -19.27
N LEU A 44 15.76 -3.83 -19.38
CA LEU A 44 15.33 -5.04 -20.08
C LEU A 44 15.70 -5.07 -21.58
N ARG A 45 15.95 -3.92 -22.21
CA ARG A 45 16.48 -3.85 -23.60
C ARG A 45 17.99 -4.09 -23.69
N SER A 46 18.72 -3.87 -22.59
CA SER A 46 20.17 -4.07 -22.50
C SER A 46 20.54 -5.44 -21.91
N GLY A 47 19.64 -6.07 -21.16
CA GLY A 47 19.79 -7.43 -20.66
C GLY A 47 18.64 -7.88 -19.75
N PRO A 48 18.46 -9.19 -19.54
CA PRO A 48 17.45 -9.74 -18.64
C PRO A 48 17.73 -9.38 -17.16
N ILE A 49 16.67 -9.29 -16.37
CA ILE A 49 16.73 -9.13 -14.91
C ILE A 49 16.51 -10.51 -14.29
N TYR A 50 17.48 -11.00 -13.51
CA TYR A 50 17.53 -12.37 -12.99
C TYR A 50 17.10 -12.49 -11.53
N VAL A 51 17.36 -11.46 -10.70
CA VAL A 51 17.11 -11.51 -9.24
C VAL A 51 16.34 -10.29 -8.74
N PRO A 52 15.42 -10.43 -7.76
CA PRO A 52 14.61 -9.31 -7.25
C PRO A 52 15.42 -8.11 -6.75
N SER A 53 16.62 -8.33 -6.18
CA SER A 53 17.50 -7.25 -5.70
C SER A 53 18.00 -6.32 -6.80
N GLN A 54 18.07 -6.79 -8.07
CA GLN A 54 18.40 -5.92 -9.20
C GLN A 54 17.33 -4.85 -9.44
N TYR A 55 16.05 -5.13 -9.14
CA TYR A 55 15.02 -4.10 -9.21
C TYR A 55 15.27 -2.98 -8.20
N ALA A 56 15.74 -3.27 -6.98
CA ALA A 56 16.06 -2.23 -6.00
C ALA A 56 17.15 -1.27 -6.52
N LEU A 57 18.19 -1.81 -7.18
CA LEU A 57 19.24 -1.01 -7.82
C LEU A 57 18.73 -0.18 -9.00
N ILE A 58 17.91 -0.77 -9.88
CA ILE A 58 17.29 -0.08 -11.02
C ILE A 58 16.35 1.03 -10.55
N ILE A 59 15.58 0.80 -9.47
CA ILE A 59 14.69 1.81 -8.89
C ILE A 59 15.51 2.94 -8.27
N ARG A 60 16.54 2.67 -7.46
CA ARG A 60 17.41 3.71 -6.86
C ARG A 60 17.96 4.65 -7.95
N SER A 61 18.40 4.10 -9.08
CA SER A 61 18.99 4.82 -10.22
C SER A 61 18.00 5.34 -11.27
N ALA A 62 16.69 5.09 -11.14
CA ALA A 62 15.71 5.43 -12.17
C ALA A 62 15.58 6.94 -12.44
N LYS A 63 15.79 7.77 -11.41
CA LYS A 63 15.65 9.22 -11.50
C LYS A 63 16.96 9.88 -11.95
N LYS A 64 16.99 10.37 -13.19
CA LYS A 64 18.19 10.94 -13.84
C LYS A 64 18.59 12.36 -13.39
N ARG A 65 17.69 13.10 -12.72
CA ARG A 65 17.92 14.51 -12.31
C ARG A 65 17.44 14.74 -10.88
N GLY A 66 18.22 15.47 -10.09
CA GLY A 66 17.97 15.68 -8.65
C GLY A 66 18.29 14.44 -7.79
N LYS A 67 17.86 14.47 -6.52
CA LYS A 67 18.16 13.39 -5.56
C LYS A 67 17.56 12.03 -6.02
N PRO A 68 18.36 10.95 -6.08
CA PRO A 68 17.91 9.58 -6.40
C PRO A 68 16.79 9.08 -5.48
N PHE A 69 16.08 8.03 -5.89
CA PHE A 69 15.02 7.44 -5.07
C PHE A 69 15.63 6.66 -3.89
N ASN A 70 15.16 6.93 -2.67
CA ASN A 70 15.48 6.10 -1.51
C ASN A 70 14.60 4.84 -1.56
N VAL A 71 15.23 3.67 -1.70
CA VAL A 71 14.53 2.38 -1.80
C VAL A 71 14.78 1.58 -0.54
N ASN A 72 13.73 1.44 0.26
CA ASN A 72 13.71 0.59 1.44
C ASN A 72 13.24 -0.81 1.02
N GLU A 73 14.12 -1.81 1.13
CA GLU A 73 13.80 -3.20 0.80
C GLU A 73 13.02 -3.83 1.97
N MET A 74 11.77 -4.22 1.73
CA MET A 74 10.87 -4.76 2.76
C MET A 74 11.09 -6.26 2.99
N SER A 75 10.92 -6.71 4.23
CA SER A 75 11.02 -8.10 4.64
C SER A 75 9.67 -8.68 5.09
N PHE A 76 9.62 -9.98 5.35
CA PHE A 76 8.40 -10.69 5.79
C PHE A 76 7.75 -10.07 7.05
N LYS A 77 8.54 -9.37 7.87
CA LYS A 77 8.11 -8.70 9.11
C LYS A 77 7.26 -7.45 8.90
N ASP A 78 7.28 -6.90 7.68
CA ASP A 78 6.73 -5.57 7.32
C ASP A 78 5.41 -5.68 6.54
N PHE A 79 5.01 -6.89 6.15
CA PHE A 79 3.74 -7.15 5.49
C PHE A 79 2.63 -7.42 6.53
N PHE A 80 1.45 -6.87 6.25
CA PHE A 80 0.27 -6.94 7.12
C PHE A 80 -0.92 -7.59 6.42
N LEU A 81 -1.80 -8.24 7.17
CA LEU A 81 -3.00 -8.92 6.66
C LEU A 81 -4.15 -7.92 6.48
N MET A 82 -4.26 -7.41 5.25
CA MET A 82 -5.28 -6.43 4.88
C MET A 82 -6.65 -7.03 4.52
N LYS A 83 -6.79 -8.38 4.47
CA LYS A 83 -8.07 -9.04 4.14
C LYS A 83 -9.11 -8.78 5.22
N ASN A 84 -8.80 -9.13 6.47
CA ASN A 84 -9.62 -8.85 7.64
C ASN A 84 -9.87 -7.35 7.81
N LEU A 85 -8.90 -6.49 7.45
CA LEU A 85 -9.08 -5.04 7.48
C LEU A 85 -10.21 -4.56 6.54
N ALA A 86 -10.40 -5.18 5.37
CA ALA A 86 -11.50 -4.82 4.46
C ALA A 86 -12.88 -5.22 5.00
N GLU A 87 -12.93 -6.31 5.78
CA GLU A 87 -14.11 -6.76 6.53
C GLU A 87 -14.39 -5.80 7.71
N ASP A 88 -13.36 -5.48 8.49
CA ASP A 88 -13.42 -4.56 9.65
C ASP A 88 -13.76 -3.11 9.26
N ILE A 89 -13.31 -2.62 8.09
CA ILE A 89 -13.63 -1.28 7.56
C ILE A 89 -15.08 -1.19 7.03
N GLY A 90 -15.75 -2.33 6.78
CA GLY A 90 -17.17 -2.34 6.43
C GLY A 90 -17.49 -1.84 5.02
N PHE A 91 -16.70 -2.23 4.00
CA PHE A 91 -17.05 -1.96 2.60
C PHE A 91 -18.35 -2.67 2.13
N ASN A 92 -18.92 -3.58 2.93
CA ASN A 92 -20.23 -4.18 2.70
C ASN A 92 -21.40 -3.25 3.12
N THR A 93 -21.51 -2.06 2.51
CA THR A 93 -22.65 -1.15 2.71
C THR A 93 -23.88 -1.61 1.93
N LYS A 94 -24.61 -2.63 2.43
CA LYS A 94 -25.94 -2.96 1.87
C LYS A 94 -27.02 -1.94 2.24
N ASN A 95 -26.82 -1.10 3.27
CA ASN A 95 -27.75 -0.04 3.68
C ASN A 95 -27.03 1.21 4.25
N LEU A 96 -26.33 1.97 3.40
CA LEU A 96 -25.99 3.37 3.74
C LEU A 96 -26.05 4.25 2.48
N LYS A 97 -26.97 5.23 2.49
CA LYS A 97 -27.16 6.28 1.46
C LYS A 97 -26.82 7.69 1.96
N THR A 98 -26.11 7.72 3.08
CA THR A 98 -25.54 8.90 3.77
C THR A 98 -24.03 8.67 3.90
N SER A 99 -23.45 8.06 2.86
CA SER A 99 -22.26 7.19 2.87
C SER A 99 -21.10 7.77 2.07
N GLU A 100 -21.39 8.32 0.89
CA GLU A 100 -20.43 9.01 0.03
C GLU A 100 -20.03 10.39 0.54
N ILE A 101 -20.19 10.63 1.83
CA ILE A 101 -20.56 11.95 2.30
C ILE A 101 -19.28 12.62 2.82
N LYS A 102 -18.90 13.77 2.22
CA LYS A 102 -17.48 14.11 1.95
C LYS A 102 -16.75 15.13 2.84
N ILE A 103 -17.33 16.22 3.36
CA ILE A 103 -16.72 17.13 4.39
C ILE A 103 -17.85 17.75 5.24
N PHE A 104 -17.81 17.86 6.59
CA PHE A 104 -18.83 18.55 7.45
C PHE A 104 -18.38 19.90 7.98
N LYS A 105 -19.30 20.87 7.96
CA LYS A 105 -19.22 22.11 8.74
C LYS A 105 -20.63 22.61 9.11
N VAL A 106 -20.76 23.47 10.12
CA VAL A 106 -21.93 24.30 10.45
C VAL A 106 -21.42 25.65 10.99
N ILE A 107 -22.11 26.76 10.69
CA ILE A 107 -21.65 28.13 10.98
C ILE A 107 -22.77 28.92 11.68
N GLN A 108 -22.39 29.79 12.62
CA GLN A 108 -23.31 30.66 13.36
C GLN A 108 -23.86 31.77 12.45
N GLY A 109 -25.18 32.00 12.51
CA GLY A 109 -25.90 32.95 11.65
C GLY A 109 -26.64 32.31 10.46
N GLU A 110 -26.28 31.07 10.06
CA GLU A 110 -26.95 30.34 8.98
C GLU A 110 -27.63 29.06 9.51
N SER A 111 -28.85 29.22 10.03
CA SER A 111 -29.59 28.20 10.79
C SER A 111 -30.20 27.04 9.98
N THR A 112 -29.69 26.75 8.77
CA THR A 112 -30.23 25.69 7.89
C THR A 112 -29.19 24.85 7.13
N LYS A 113 -27.87 25.12 7.24
CA LYS A 113 -26.82 24.46 6.41
C LYS A 113 -25.86 23.53 7.18
N VAL A 114 -25.40 22.45 6.54
CA VAL A 114 -24.75 21.24 7.12
C VAL A 114 -23.89 20.54 6.06
N PHE A 115 -22.87 19.74 6.44
CA PHE A 115 -22.23 18.78 5.52
C PHE A 115 -21.87 17.39 6.18
N TYR A 116 -20.69 16.70 6.06
CA TYR A 116 -20.50 15.21 6.33
C TYR A 116 -19.03 14.52 6.59
N LYS A 117 -18.76 13.49 7.50
CA LYS A 117 -17.50 12.57 7.55
C LYS A 117 -17.46 11.25 8.42
N ASN A 118 -16.30 10.49 8.40
CA ASN A 118 -15.70 9.54 9.43
C ASN A 118 -14.15 9.20 9.34
N PHE A 119 -13.49 8.74 10.41
CA PHE A 119 -12.16 8.03 10.46
C PHE A 119 -12.16 7.06 11.67
N GLN A 120 -11.58 5.85 11.57
CA GLN A 120 -11.58 4.83 12.64
C GLN A 120 -10.18 4.22 12.85
N THR A 121 -9.82 3.86 14.10
CA THR A 121 -8.52 3.27 14.45
C THR A 121 -8.63 1.74 14.47
N ILE A 122 -7.79 1.03 13.69
CA ILE A 122 -7.89 -0.42 13.52
C ILE A 122 -6.54 -1.08 13.78
N SER A 123 -6.52 -2.17 14.56
CA SER A 123 -5.31 -2.93 14.90
C SER A 123 -4.92 -3.91 13.79
N ILE A 124 -3.91 -3.58 13.00
CA ILE A 124 -3.51 -4.40 11.85
C ILE A 124 -2.60 -5.56 12.28
N LYS A 125 -2.97 -6.79 11.92
CA LYS A 125 -2.18 -8.01 12.21
C LYS A 125 -1.07 -8.21 11.17
N LYS A 126 0.11 -8.67 11.59
CA LYS A 126 1.20 -9.04 10.65
C LYS A 126 0.80 -10.24 9.79
N ALA A 127 1.20 -10.22 8.51
CA ALA A 127 0.89 -11.29 7.57
C ALA A 127 1.72 -12.57 7.81
N TYR A 128 2.96 -12.41 8.25
CA TYR A 128 3.88 -13.52 8.49
C TYR A 128 4.44 -13.44 9.91
N LYS A 129 4.33 -14.55 10.67
CA LYS A 129 4.95 -14.67 12.01
C LYS A 129 6.46 -14.91 11.91
N CYS A 130 6.88 -15.66 10.89
CA CYS A 130 8.26 -16.04 10.60
C CYS A 130 8.52 -16.00 9.09
N ARG A 131 9.78 -16.15 8.67
CA ARG A 131 10.13 -16.29 7.25
C ARG A 131 9.43 -17.53 6.68
N PRO A 132 8.64 -17.41 5.59
CA PRO A 132 8.02 -18.58 4.99
C PRO A 132 9.10 -19.53 4.45
N LYS A 133 9.02 -20.80 4.83
CA LYS A 133 9.85 -21.87 4.28
C LYS A 133 9.36 -22.28 2.89
N ILE A 134 10.26 -22.88 2.10
CA ILE A 134 9.87 -23.55 0.85
C ILE A 134 9.05 -24.81 1.18
N LYS A 135 8.10 -25.16 0.30
CA LYS A 135 7.32 -26.41 0.43
C LYS A 135 8.21 -27.60 0.08
N GLU A 136 8.14 -28.68 0.85
CA GLU A 136 8.95 -29.89 0.65
C GLU A 136 8.92 -30.43 -0.78
N ASN A 137 7.76 -30.41 -1.46
CA ASN A 137 7.67 -30.80 -2.88
C ASN A 137 8.61 -29.96 -3.76
N LYS A 138 8.58 -28.63 -3.64
CA LYS A 138 9.47 -27.74 -4.39
C LYS A 138 10.95 -27.94 -4.00
N LYS A 139 11.25 -28.31 -2.75
CA LYS A 139 12.62 -28.62 -2.35
C LYS A 139 13.11 -29.90 -3.04
N ARG A 140 12.29 -30.96 -3.08
CA ARG A 140 12.57 -32.20 -3.82
C ARG A 140 12.75 -31.93 -5.32
N ASP A 141 11.86 -31.15 -5.94
CA ASP A 141 11.96 -30.77 -7.35
C ASP A 141 13.26 -30.01 -7.66
N LEU A 142 13.70 -29.11 -6.76
CA LEU A 142 14.97 -28.39 -6.92
C LEU A 142 16.19 -29.30 -6.79
N LEU A 143 16.15 -30.27 -5.87
CA LEU A 143 17.24 -31.24 -5.70
C LEU A 143 17.36 -32.17 -6.91
N SER A 144 16.24 -32.65 -7.48
CA SER A 144 16.28 -33.49 -8.68
C SER A 144 16.86 -32.77 -9.91
N LEU A 145 16.70 -31.45 -10.00
CA LEU A 145 17.33 -30.63 -11.06
C LEU A 145 18.84 -30.43 -10.86
N VAL A 146 19.34 -30.54 -9.62
CA VAL A 146 20.79 -30.56 -9.34
C VAL A 146 21.35 -31.94 -9.69
N GLU A 147 20.67 -33.02 -9.27
CA GLU A 147 21.03 -34.41 -9.59
C GLU A 147 21.05 -34.66 -11.12
N SER A 148 20.10 -34.10 -11.87
CA SER A 148 20.02 -34.21 -13.33
C SER A 148 20.98 -33.27 -14.08
N ASN A 149 21.88 -32.56 -13.38
CA ASN A 149 22.81 -31.56 -13.93
C ASN A 149 22.15 -30.42 -14.74
N HIS A 150 20.86 -30.15 -14.56
CA HIS A 150 20.21 -28.95 -15.12
C HIS A 150 20.56 -27.68 -14.35
N ILE A 151 20.92 -27.83 -13.06
CA ILE A 151 21.51 -26.79 -12.23
C ILE A 151 22.99 -27.15 -12.00
N PRO A 152 23.96 -26.24 -12.22
CA PRO A 152 25.37 -26.52 -11.98
C PRO A 152 25.63 -26.92 -10.51
N ASN A 153 26.34 -28.02 -10.30
CA ASN A 153 26.56 -28.63 -8.98
C ASN A 153 27.26 -27.69 -7.95
N PHE A 154 27.95 -26.64 -8.43
CA PHE A 154 28.45 -25.54 -7.57
C PHE A 154 27.37 -24.93 -6.66
N TYR A 155 26.12 -24.89 -7.12
CA TYR A 155 24.98 -24.39 -6.34
C TYR A 155 24.32 -25.45 -5.44
N GLY A 156 24.72 -26.73 -5.50
CA GLY A 156 24.05 -27.82 -4.77
C GLY A 156 24.01 -27.60 -3.26
N THR A 157 25.11 -27.12 -2.68
CA THR A 157 25.21 -26.78 -1.25
C THR A 157 24.22 -25.71 -0.81
N PHE A 158 23.84 -24.78 -1.69
CA PHE A 158 22.83 -23.75 -1.41
C PHE A 158 21.42 -24.38 -1.36
N TYR A 159 21.06 -25.23 -2.33
CA TYR A 159 19.73 -25.84 -2.40
C TYR A 159 19.48 -26.90 -1.30
N ILE A 160 20.52 -27.60 -0.84
CA ILE A 160 20.43 -28.53 0.30
C ILE A 160 20.07 -27.78 1.59
N ASN A 161 20.66 -26.60 1.82
CA ASN A 161 20.50 -25.78 3.02
C ASN A 161 19.27 -24.84 3.01
N LEU A 162 18.37 -24.98 2.03
CA LEU A 162 17.23 -24.11 1.75
C LEU A 162 15.94 -24.46 2.54
#